data_AF-A0A969T0S6-F1
#
_entry.id   AF-A0A969T0S6-F1
#
_cell.length_a   1.000
_cell.length_b   1.000
_cell.length_c   1.000
_cell.angle_alpha   90.00
_cell.angle_beta   90.00
_cell.angle_gamma   90.00
#
_symmetry.space_group_name_H-M   'P 1'
#
loop_
_entity.id
_entity.type
_entity.pdbx_description
1 polymer ?
#
loop_
_entity_poly.entity_id
_entity_poly.type
_entity_poly.pdbx_seq_one_letter_code
_entity_poly.pdbx_strand_id
1 'polypeptide(L)'
;MTSAPLASTLQPRSGRSGSARNRNADDDVTVLNPASFQSSASNLPLGSTSGASAVADFNQDGISDLVITLGSSAISNNIAVFLGSGNGSFSSATLVAASGLQPLSIITGDFNQDGIPDLVTANRGSDTVSLLLGNGTGGFGTARTFRVGSQPNSVAAADFNGDGRLDLVTADSGLNENTVSVLLADANGGFQSAKSLDIAGTQPFAVTTGDFDRDGDLDIASTDTGSRSVSLFLGRGNGTFGDPEQFFVGAGTPVSIAAADFDGDNKLDLATGNLAGNGQDITVLFGDGNGEFTDVLAYAAGGGVNSLVTGDFNGDHSLDIAGAVDGSAAFVVLTGDGNGNFTGVRNTTTNSLVSGLSSGDFNRDGKPDLVSTSGGMNSASVILNETSFVVLRSSETLAEVDGSKESEYSITVNLDRNSLTINTTPTVTRTINNFEDVLGTQVKDSITGSNDRNFLSGNGGQDTLTGLGGNDTILGGEGNDKIKGDAGNDRLTGSTGNDRLTGGDGKDRFIFDHGKAFATSDGNDRITDFEKGIDKIVLDRGTFTALRQQISFASVQGVAAAKSNRALVTYVRSTGRLYYNQNGNAAGFGSGGLFVTIDGANSSDGRLTASDVLTQR
;
A
#
# COMPACT_ATOMS: atom_id res chain seq x y z
N MET A 1 18.77 8.15 -10.14
CA MET A 1 17.98 7.74 -11.32
C MET A 1 17.75 6.25 -11.16
N THR A 2 16.63 5.94 -10.52
CA THR A 2 16.25 4.65 -9.95
C THR A 2 15.67 3.74 -11.03
N SER A 3 15.91 2.43 -10.86
CA SER A 3 15.39 1.33 -11.67
C SER A 3 13.87 1.25 -11.58
N ALA A 4 13.18 1.30 -12.72
CA ALA A 4 11.77 0.98 -12.80
C ALA A 4 11.59 -0.56 -12.76
N PRO A 5 10.65 -1.10 -11.97
CA PRO A 5 10.24 -2.49 -12.07
C PRO A 5 9.41 -2.68 -13.36
N LEU A 6 9.68 -3.77 -14.08
CA LEU A 6 9.02 -4.14 -15.35
C LEU A 6 7.57 -4.65 -15.17
N ALA A 7 6.93 -4.40 -14.03
CA ALA A 7 5.63 -5.00 -13.68
C ALA A 7 4.39 -4.12 -13.92
N SER A 8 4.51 -2.85 -14.34
CA SER A 8 3.36 -1.91 -14.26
C SER A 8 2.68 -1.49 -15.58
N THR A 9 2.86 -2.20 -16.70
CA THR A 9 2.05 -1.91 -17.91
C THR A 9 1.39 -3.17 -18.46
N LEU A 10 0.33 -3.61 -17.78
CA LEU A 10 -0.65 -4.54 -18.33
C LEU A 10 -1.52 -3.81 -19.36
N GLN A 11 -1.48 -4.23 -20.62
CA GLN A 11 -2.62 -4.01 -21.52
C GLN A 11 -3.59 -5.18 -21.36
N PRO A 12 -4.87 -4.95 -21.01
CA PRO A 12 -5.87 -6.01 -20.98
C PRO A 12 -6.04 -6.65 -22.37
N ARG A 13 -6.17 -7.98 -22.40
CA ARG A 13 -6.32 -8.77 -23.62
C ARG A 13 -7.64 -8.43 -24.34
N SER A 14 -7.55 -7.87 -25.54
CA SER A 14 -8.69 -7.78 -26.45
C SER A 14 -8.98 -9.14 -27.10
N GLY A 15 -10.04 -9.81 -26.65
CA GLY A 15 -10.68 -10.91 -27.37
C GLY A 15 -10.83 -12.21 -26.59
N ARG A 16 -11.97 -12.41 -25.92
CA ARG A 16 -12.41 -13.74 -25.46
C ARG A 16 -13.81 -14.00 -26.02
N SER A 17 -13.87 -14.87 -27.03
CA SER A 17 -15.10 -15.50 -27.54
C SER A 17 -15.05 -16.95 -27.11
N GLY A 18 -15.72 -17.30 -26.01
CA GLY A 18 -15.82 -18.68 -25.56
C GLY A 18 -16.44 -18.82 -24.18
N SER A 19 -17.75 -19.08 -24.15
CA SER A 19 -18.50 -19.69 -23.04
C SER A 19 -18.39 -19.00 -21.67
N ALA A 20 -18.97 -17.81 -21.57
CA ALA A 20 -19.45 -17.27 -20.30
C ALA A 20 -20.42 -18.26 -19.63
N ARG A 21 -19.97 -18.88 -18.54
CA ARG A 21 -20.83 -19.44 -17.51
C ARG A 21 -20.27 -19.08 -16.13
N ASN A 22 -20.24 -17.78 -15.83
CA ASN A 22 -20.55 -17.37 -14.47
C ASN A 22 -21.88 -16.60 -14.51
N ARG A 23 -22.87 -17.10 -13.77
CA ARG A 23 -24.13 -16.42 -13.48
C ARG A 23 -24.14 -15.95 -12.02
N ASN A 24 -22.99 -15.56 -11.51
CA ASN A 24 -22.89 -14.68 -10.37
C ASN A 24 -22.29 -13.40 -10.92
N ALA A 25 -23.16 -12.40 -11.09
CA ALA A 25 -22.75 -11.02 -11.07
C ALA A 25 -22.06 -10.81 -9.72
N ASP A 26 -20.83 -10.31 -9.78
CA ASP A 26 -20.22 -9.33 -8.89
C ASP A 26 -18.73 -9.31 -9.28
N ASP A 27 -18.16 -8.12 -9.48
CA ASP A 27 -16.72 -7.89 -9.61
C ASP A 27 -16.05 -8.17 -8.24
N ASP A 28 -16.24 -9.39 -7.73
CA ASP A 28 -15.92 -9.79 -6.36
C ASP A 28 -14.42 -9.91 -6.21
N VAL A 29 -13.82 -8.85 -5.67
CA VAL A 29 -12.50 -8.91 -5.06
C VAL A 29 -12.68 -9.62 -3.71
N THR A 30 -12.40 -10.92 -3.66
CA THR A 30 -12.54 -11.68 -2.41
C THR A 30 -11.20 -11.77 -1.71
N VAL A 31 -11.07 -11.08 -0.57
CA VAL A 31 -9.97 -11.31 0.36
C VAL A 31 -10.20 -12.62 1.10
N LEU A 32 -9.22 -13.52 0.98
CA LEU A 32 -9.37 -14.90 1.43
C LEU A 32 -9.19 -15.07 2.94
N ASN A 33 -8.56 -14.08 3.57
CA ASN A 33 -8.54 -13.92 5.00
C ASN A 33 -9.11 -12.57 5.38
N PRO A 34 -10.04 -12.52 6.33
CA PRO A 34 -10.41 -11.24 6.88
C PRO A 34 -9.25 -10.56 7.59
N ALA A 35 -9.30 -9.23 7.67
CA ALA A 35 -8.31 -8.44 8.37
C ALA A 35 -7.96 -9.06 9.75
N SER A 36 -6.70 -9.45 9.92
CA SER A 36 -6.18 -10.07 11.12
C SER A 36 -5.16 -9.16 11.75
N PHE A 37 -5.57 -8.56 12.86
CA PHE A 37 -4.72 -7.69 13.64
C PHE A 37 -4.24 -8.42 14.88
N GLN A 38 -2.93 -8.39 15.14
CA GLN A 38 -2.36 -8.91 16.37
C GLN A 38 -1.75 -7.79 17.19
N SER A 39 -2.11 -7.73 18.48
CA SER A 39 -1.41 -6.84 19.39
C SER A 39 0.05 -7.28 19.45
N SER A 40 0.96 -6.40 19.06
CA SER A 40 2.38 -6.62 19.36
C SER A 40 2.56 -6.65 20.88
N ALA A 41 3.63 -7.29 21.35
CA ALA A 41 3.99 -7.25 22.78
C ALA A 41 4.42 -5.85 23.25
N SER A 42 4.51 -4.87 22.35
CA SER A 42 5.00 -3.51 22.59
C SER A 42 3.90 -2.63 23.19
N ASN A 43 3.77 -2.67 24.52
CA ASN A 43 3.02 -1.65 25.25
C ASN A 43 3.92 -0.42 25.45
N LEU A 44 3.47 0.74 24.98
CA LEU A 44 4.19 2.01 25.07
C LEU A 44 3.74 2.76 26.33
N PRO A 45 4.54 2.79 27.41
CA PRO A 45 4.15 3.47 28.63
C PRO A 45 4.19 4.99 28.44
N LEU A 46 3.08 5.67 28.72
CA LEU A 46 2.94 7.13 28.58
C LEU A 46 3.01 7.85 29.92
N GLY A 47 2.80 7.14 31.03
CA GLY A 47 2.89 7.68 32.39
C GLY A 47 1.79 8.69 32.75
N SER A 48 0.90 9.02 31.83
CA SER A 48 -0.27 9.90 32.01
C SER A 48 -1.36 9.59 30.99
N THR A 49 -2.54 10.18 31.17
CA THR A 49 -3.71 9.95 30.31
C THR A 49 -3.40 10.38 28.88
N SER A 50 -3.55 9.44 27.94
CA SER A 50 -3.34 9.67 26.52
C SER A 50 -4.49 10.42 25.87
N GLY A 51 -4.19 11.20 24.84
CA GLY A 51 -5.13 11.86 23.94
C GLY A 51 -5.01 11.34 22.51
N ALA A 52 -5.08 12.24 21.54
CA ALA A 52 -4.85 11.94 20.13
C ALA A 52 -3.37 11.59 19.83
N SER A 53 -3.17 10.83 18.76
CA SER A 53 -1.87 10.44 18.21
C SER A 53 -1.74 10.82 16.74
N ALA A 54 -0.50 10.95 16.27
CA ALA A 54 -0.16 11.14 14.86
C ALA A 54 1.11 10.36 14.51
N VAL A 55 1.28 10.07 13.22
CA VAL A 55 2.35 9.22 12.68
C VAL A 55 3.05 9.97 11.55
N ALA A 56 4.39 10.00 11.57
CA ALA A 56 5.24 10.51 10.50
C ALA A 56 6.67 10.01 10.71
N ASP A 57 7.57 10.24 9.75
CA ASP A 57 9.01 9.98 9.89
C ASP A 57 9.71 11.25 10.42
N PHE A 58 9.78 11.43 11.75
CA PHE A 58 10.28 12.66 12.37
C PHE A 58 11.81 12.75 12.38
N ASN A 59 12.50 11.65 12.10
CA ASN A 59 13.97 11.58 12.06
C ASN A 59 14.55 11.32 10.65
N GLN A 60 13.69 11.21 9.64
CA GLN A 60 14.01 10.98 8.22
C GLN A 60 14.77 9.67 7.94
N ASP A 61 14.51 8.60 8.69
CA ASP A 61 15.14 7.29 8.48
C ASP A 61 14.31 6.32 7.60
N GLY A 62 13.13 6.78 7.15
CA GLY A 62 12.19 6.01 6.34
C GLY A 62 11.33 5.04 7.14
N ILE A 63 11.24 5.21 8.46
CA ILE A 63 10.42 4.41 9.38
C ILE A 63 9.37 5.31 10.02
N SER A 64 8.14 4.80 10.13
CA SER A 64 7.07 5.51 10.82
C SER A 64 7.38 5.67 12.31
N ASP A 65 7.44 6.92 12.78
CA ASP A 65 7.50 7.31 14.18
C ASP A 65 6.10 7.68 14.69
N LEU A 66 5.95 7.82 16.02
CA LEU A 66 4.68 8.06 16.67
C LEU A 66 4.77 9.19 17.68
N VAL A 67 3.78 10.09 17.65
CA VAL A 67 3.57 11.10 18.69
C VAL A 67 2.21 10.95 19.34
N ILE A 68 2.14 11.19 20.64
CA ILE A 68 0.89 11.08 21.42
C ILE A 68 0.78 12.27 22.35
N THR A 69 -0.36 12.95 22.32
CA THR A 69 -0.66 14.02 23.27
C THR A 69 -0.90 13.45 24.67
N LEU A 70 -0.27 14.07 25.67
CA LEU A 70 -0.39 13.69 27.07
C LEU A 70 -1.12 14.80 27.81
N GLY A 71 -2.39 14.59 28.15
CA GLY A 71 -3.07 15.55 29.01
C GLY A 71 -4.54 15.77 28.78
N SER A 72 -5.37 14.73 28.77
CA SER A 72 -6.80 14.95 29.04
C SER A 72 -7.08 15.49 30.47
N SER A 73 -6.05 15.60 31.33
CA SER A 73 -6.08 16.28 32.64
C SER A 73 -5.57 17.73 32.58
N ALA A 74 -6.20 18.63 33.34
CA ALA A 74 -6.03 20.09 33.31
C ALA A 74 -4.62 20.66 33.63
N ILE A 75 -3.62 19.80 33.87
CA ILE A 75 -2.28 20.20 34.32
C ILE A 75 -1.14 19.68 33.41
N SER A 76 -1.42 18.83 32.42
CA SER A 76 -0.40 18.30 31.52
C SER A 76 -0.45 19.00 30.16
N ASN A 77 0.73 19.29 29.63
CA ASN A 77 0.97 19.95 28.34
C ASN A 77 2.02 19.21 27.52
N ASN A 78 2.28 17.94 27.81
CA ASN A 78 3.36 17.18 27.17
C ASN A 78 2.86 16.42 25.93
N ILE A 79 3.78 16.13 25.04
CA ILE A 79 3.65 15.22 23.91
C ILE A 79 4.73 14.15 24.12
N ALA A 80 4.36 12.88 24.04
CA ALA A 80 5.31 11.78 23.99
C ALA A 80 5.70 11.51 22.54
N VAL A 81 7.00 11.43 22.27
CA VAL A 81 7.58 11.10 20.97
C VAL A 81 8.24 9.73 21.07
N PHE A 82 7.93 8.84 20.11
CA PHE A 82 8.43 7.48 20.00
C PHE A 82 9.05 7.30 18.62
N LEU A 83 10.32 6.92 18.56
CA LEU A 83 10.99 6.64 17.29
C LEU A 83 10.83 5.17 16.91
N GLY A 84 10.39 4.91 15.70
CA GLY A 84 10.18 3.57 15.16
C GLY A 84 11.49 2.82 14.97
N SER A 85 11.45 1.50 15.15
CA SER A 85 12.59 0.61 14.87
C SER A 85 12.42 -0.19 13.57
N GLY A 86 11.27 -0.06 12.90
CA GLY A 86 10.96 -0.71 11.62
C GLY A 86 10.63 -2.20 11.74
N ASN A 87 10.28 -2.65 12.94
CA ASN A 87 9.85 -4.02 13.23
C ASN A 87 8.63 -4.05 14.17
N GLY A 88 7.84 -2.97 14.20
CA GLY A 88 6.72 -2.79 15.12
C GLY A 88 7.11 -2.39 16.54
N SER A 89 8.41 -2.23 16.84
CA SER A 89 8.88 -1.70 18.14
C SER A 89 9.26 -0.23 18.06
N PHE A 90 9.21 0.45 19.20
CA PHE A 90 9.56 1.86 19.33
C PHE A 90 10.59 2.09 20.43
N SER A 91 11.29 3.21 20.34
CA SER A 91 12.16 3.72 21.41
C SER A 91 11.37 4.10 22.67
N SER A 92 12.06 4.38 23.76
CA SER A 92 11.43 4.96 24.95
C SER A 92 10.91 6.37 24.68
N ALA A 93 9.76 6.72 25.27
CA ALA A 93 9.12 8.02 25.11
C ALA A 93 10.08 9.17 25.46
N THR A 94 10.22 10.11 24.53
CA THR A 94 10.81 11.43 24.78
C THR A 94 9.69 12.45 24.97
N LEU A 95 9.70 13.21 26.06
CA LEU A 95 8.66 14.19 26.36
C LEU A 95 9.02 15.58 25.85
N VAL A 96 8.09 16.21 25.14
CA VAL A 96 8.19 17.58 24.64
C VAL A 96 7.00 18.39 25.15
N ALA A 97 7.21 19.63 25.57
CA ALA A 97 6.13 20.49 26.04
C ALA A 97 5.43 21.21 24.87
N ALA A 98 4.15 20.94 24.68
CA ALA A 98 3.26 21.66 23.75
C ALA A 98 2.97 23.11 24.19
N SER A 99 3.33 23.50 25.42
CA SER A 99 3.06 24.81 26.04
C SER A 99 1.58 25.17 26.29
N GLY A 100 0.63 24.64 25.52
CA GLY A 100 -0.82 24.76 25.75
C GLY A 100 -1.36 23.70 26.73
N LEU A 101 -2.50 23.99 27.38
CA LEU A 101 -3.11 23.09 28.35
C LEU A 101 -4.18 22.20 27.70
N GLN A 102 -4.23 20.94 28.13
CA GLN A 102 -5.16 19.94 27.60
C GLN A 102 -5.12 19.78 26.07
N PRO A 103 -3.97 19.34 25.50
CA PRO A 103 -3.91 19.02 24.09
C PRO A 103 -4.85 17.83 23.79
N LEU A 104 -5.88 18.06 22.97
CA LEU A 104 -6.89 17.03 22.63
C LEU A 104 -6.64 16.41 21.25
N SER A 105 -6.19 17.22 20.29
CA SER A 105 -5.89 16.81 18.92
C SER A 105 -4.46 17.20 18.55
N ILE A 106 -3.85 16.40 17.67
CA ILE A 106 -2.52 16.61 17.13
C ILE A 106 -2.51 16.22 15.65
N ILE A 107 -1.85 17.03 14.84
CA ILE A 107 -1.59 16.75 13.43
C ILE A 107 -0.10 16.97 13.13
N THR A 108 0.32 16.42 12.00
CA THR A 108 1.66 16.61 11.45
C THR A 108 1.59 17.17 10.04
N GLY A 109 2.62 17.91 9.65
CA GLY A 109 2.74 18.55 8.34
C GLY A 109 4.06 19.30 8.27
N ASP A 110 4.46 19.76 7.08
CA ASP A 110 5.63 20.64 6.91
C ASP A 110 5.16 22.10 6.93
N PHE A 111 5.07 22.69 8.13
CA PHE A 111 4.48 24.03 8.32
C PHE A 111 5.48 25.16 8.01
N ASN A 112 6.77 24.85 7.89
CA ASN A 112 7.81 25.81 7.56
C ASN A 112 8.49 25.57 6.18
N GLN A 113 8.05 24.54 5.44
CA GLN A 113 8.55 24.13 4.12
C GLN A 113 10.03 23.71 4.10
N ASP A 114 10.52 23.06 5.17
CA ASP A 114 11.89 22.55 5.24
C ASP A 114 12.02 21.04 4.92
N GLY A 115 10.90 20.36 4.68
CA GLY A 115 10.84 18.93 4.38
C GLY A 115 10.92 18.03 5.62
N ILE A 116 10.91 18.59 6.83
CA ILE A 116 10.87 17.86 8.11
C ILE A 116 9.43 17.91 8.64
N PRO A 117 8.87 16.78 9.11
CA PRO A 117 7.56 16.82 9.72
C PRO A 117 7.56 17.64 11.04
N ASP A 118 6.67 18.62 11.10
CA ASP A 118 6.36 19.44 12.26
C ASP A 118 5.08 18.93 12.96
N LEU A 119 4.74 19.53 14.11
CA LEU A 119 3.53 19.23 14.86
C LEU A 119 2.67 20.46 15.14
N VAL A 120 1.36 20.28 15.07
CA VAL A 120 0.38 21.24 15.61
C VAL A 120 -0.56 20.53 16.58
N THR A 121 -0.77 21.11 17.77
CA THR A 121 -1.79 20.62 18.73
C THR A 121 -2.94 21.59 18.92
N ALA A 122 -4.16 21.08 19.07
CA ALA A 122 -5.31 21.84 19.58
C ALA A 122 -5.37 21.71 21.11
N ASN A 123 -5.27 22.83 21.82
CA ASN A 123 -5.16 22.86 23.28
C ASN A 123 -6.46 23.37 23.90
N ARG A 124 -7.34 22.42 24.22
CA ARG A 124 -8.70 22.67 24.71
C ARG A 124 -8.75 23.53 25.98
N GLY A 125 -7.76 23.38 26.85
CA GLY A 125 -7.73 24.03 28.16
C GLY A 125 -7.16 25.46 28.12
N SER A 126 -6.48 25.85 27.04
CA SER A 126 -5.87 27.17 26.89
C SER A 126 -6.42 28.00 25.74
N ASP A 127 -7.41 27.49 24.98
CA ASP A 127 -8.01 28.16 23.83
C ASP A 127 -6.97 28.56 22.77
N THR A 128 -6.01 27.65 22.52
CA THR A 128 -4.88 27.88 21.60
C THR A 128 -4.58 26.67 20.75
N VAL A 129 -3.95 26.87 19.60
CA VAL A 129 -3.11 25.86 18.95
C VAL A 129 -1.63 26.07 19.28
N SER A 130 -0.84 25.01 19.26
CA SER A 130 0.62 25.08 19.44
C SER A 130 1.35 24.50 18.24
N LEU A 131 2.26 25.26 17.64
CA LEU A 131 3.17 24.80 16.58
C LEU A 131 4.53 24.43 17.15
N LEU A 132 5.01 23.22 16.85
CA LEU A 132 6.34 22.73 17.21
C LEU A 132 7.07 22.31 15.94
N LEU A 133 8.12 23.05 15.59
CA LEU A 133 8.93 22.74 14.40
C LEU A 133 9.86 21.56 14.65
N GLY A 134 9.86 20.58 13.75
CA GLY A 134 10.75 19.44 13.76
C GLY A 134 12.20 19.85 13.54
N ASN A 135 13.14 19.04 14.03
CA ASN A 135 14.57 19.27 13.84
C ASN A 135 15.25 18.19 12.99
N GLY A 136 14.49 17.22 12.47
CA GLY A 136 14.98 16.11 11.63
C GLY A 136 15.73 15.03 12.41
N THR A 137 15.72 15.06 13.74
CA THR A 137 16.33 14.03 14.59
C THR A 137 15.30 13.36 15.51
N GLY A 138 13.99 13.50 15.21
CA GLY A 138 12.91 13.12 16.11
C GLY A 138 12.67 14.08 17.28
N GLY A 139 13.33 15.24 17.28
CA GLY A 139 13.13 16.29 18.28
C GLY A 139 12.36 17.48 17.73
N PHE A 140 11.84 18.31 18.63
CA PHE A 140 11.07 19.51 18.27
C PHE A 140 11.59 20.75 18.98
N GLY A 141 11.49 21.88 18.30
CA GLY A 141 11.82 23.20 18.82
C GLY A 141 10.85 23.71 19.89
N THR A 142 11.07 24.95 20.33
CA THR A 142 10.17 25.59 21.30
C THR A 142 8.79 25.83 20.68
N ALA A 143 7.74 25.37 21.37
CA ALA A 143 6.37 25.53 20.93
C ALA A 143 5.96 27.01 20.83
N ARG A 144 5.28 27.37 19.75
CA ARG A 144 4.68 28.69 19.51
C ARG A 144 3.16 28.56 19.63
N THR A 145 2.51 29.42 20.41
CA THR A 145 1.06 29.32 20.65
C THR A 145 0.29 30.42 19.93
N PHE A 146 -0.85 30.05 19.35
CA PHE A 146 -1.74 30.96 18.62
C PHE A 146 -3.15 30.80 19.17
N ARG A 147 -3.84 31.92 19.43
CA ARG A 147 -5.21 31.91 19.95
C ARG A 147 -6.20 31.53 18.86
N VAL A 148 -7.16 30.69 19.23
CA VAL A 148 -8.30 30.29 18.41
C VAL A 148 -9.58 30.51 19.21
N GLY A 149 -10.72 29.98 18.74
CA GLY A 149 -11.93 29.93 19.53
C GLY A 149 -11.74 29.13 20.82
N SER A 150 -12.73 29.19 21.72
CA SER A 150 -12.65 28.52 23.01
C SER A 150 -12.97 27.03 22.92
N GLN A 151 -12.23 26.26 23.74
CA GLN A 151 -12.27 24.79 23.78
C GLN A 151 -12.09 24.15 22.39
N PRO A 152 -10.96 24.39 21.69
CA PRO A 152 -10.67 23.73 20.43
C PRO A 152 -10.53 22.22 20.66
N ASN A 153 -11.37 21.42 20.01
CA ASN A 153 -11.38 19.96 20.16
C ASN A 153 -10.53 19.24 19.11
N SER A 154 -10.48 19.78 17.90
CA SER A 154 -9.82 19.19 16.74
C SER A 154 -9.12 20.27 15.91
N VAL A 155 -8.06 19.89 15.22
CA VAL A 155 -7.33 20.73 14.26
C VAL A 155 -7.08 19.93 12.98
N ALA A 156 -7.20 20.59 11.84
CA ALA A 156 -6.79 20.08 10.53
C ALA A 156 -5.96 21.15 9.79
N ALA A 157 -5.23 20.74 8.76
CA ALA A 157 -4.38 21.62 7.96
C ALA A 157 -4.66 21.45 6.46
N ALA A 158 -4.60 22.56 5.73
CA ALA A 158 -4.82 22.64 4.28
C ALA A 158 -4.30 24.00 3.78
N ASP A 159 -3.97 24.11 2.49
CA ASP A 159 -3.66 25.40 1.86
C ASP A 159 -4.96 26.07 1.37
N PHE A 160 -5.63 26.83 2.26
CA PHE A 160 -6.95 27.39 1.96
C PHE A 160 -6.88 28.63 1.04
N ASN A 161 -5.68 29.16 0.79
CA ASN A 161 -5.47 30.38 0.03
C ASN A 161 -4.58 30.20 -1.22
N GLY A 162 -4.14 28.96 -1.50
CA GLY A 162 -3.36 28.59 -2.67
C GLY A 162 -1.92 29.15 -2.67
N ASP A 163 -1.35 29.47 -1.51
CA ASP A 163 -0.01 30.06 -1.39
C ASP A 163 1.12 29.04 -1.21
N GLY A 164 0.77 27.76 -1.13
CA GLY A 164 1.64 26.61 -0.93
C GLY A 164 2.01 26.33 0.52
N ARG A 165 1.54 27.12 1.49
CA ARG A 165 1.74 26.85 2.93
C ARG A 165 0.49 26.24 3.53
N LEU A 166 0.70 25.37 4.52
CA LEU A 166 -0.39 24.77 5.28
C LEU A 166 -0.97 25.80 6.26
N ASP A 167 -2.23 26.17 6.03
CA ASP A 167 -3.08 26.90 6.97
C ASP A 167 -3.69 25.91 8.00
N LEU A 168 -4.37 26.44 9.01
CA LEU A 168 -5.07 25.64 10.03
C LEU A 168 -6.56 25.95 10.11
N VAL A 169 -7.34 24.94 10.48
CA VAL A 169 -8.71 25.07 10.95
C VAL A 169 -8.90 24.33 12.28
N THR A 170 -9.62 24.91 13.23
CA THR A 170 -10.04 24.23 14.47
C THR A 170 -11.55 24.18 14.65
N ALA A 171 -12.05 23.11 15.29
CA ALA A 171 -13.43 23.03 15.78
C ALA A 171 -13.52 23.52 17.24
N ASP A 172 -14.23 24.63 17.46
CA ASP A 172 -14.24 25.34 18.75
C ASP A 172 -15.63 25.22 19.42
N SER A 173 -15.70 24.45 20.52
CA SER A 173 -16.98 24.04 21.13
C SER A 173 -17.26 24.69 22.48
N GLY A 174 -16.68 25.86 22.73
CA GLY A 174 -16.85 26.58 23.97
C GLY A 174 -18.30 26.87 24.35
N LEU A 175 -18.51 27.27 25.61
CA LEU A 175 -19.85 27.63 26.07
C LEU A 175 -20.33 28.88 25.32
N ASN A 176 -21.35 28.70 24.47
CA ASN A 176 -21.90 29.68 23.52
C ASN A 176 -21.04 29.94 22.27
N GLU A 177 -20.14 29.02 21.94
CA GLU A 177 -19.35 29.05 20.71
C GLU A 177 -19.72 27.85 19.85
N ASN A 178 -20.10 28.14 18.61
CA ASN A 178 -20.42 27.17 17.57
C ASN A 178 -19.68 27.63 16.32
N THR A 179 -18.35 27.57 16.37
CA THR A 179 -17.52 28.11 15.30
C THR A 179 -16.39 27.19 14.94
N VAL A 180 -15.88 27.37 13.73
CA VAL A 180 -14.53 26.94 13.37
C VAL A 180 -13.62 28.17 13.28
N SER A 181 -12.36 28.03 13.71
CA SER A 181 -11.35 29.09 13.55
C SER A 181 -10.37 28.75 12.44
N VAL A 182 -10.21 29.64 11.47
CA VAL A 182 -9.23 29.51 10.37
C VAL A 182 -8.03 30.42 10.62
N LEU A 183 -6.82 29.87 10.53
CA LEU A 183 -5.56 30.57 10.70
C LEU A 183 -4.72 30.41 9.44
N LEU A 184 -4.57 31.49 8.67
CA LEU A 184 -3.70 31.47 7.49
C LEU A 184 -2.23 31.49 7.92
N ALA A 185 -1.40 30.70 7.25
CA ALA A 185 0.03 30.69 7.45
C ALA A 185 0.64 32.07 7.12
N ASP A 186 1.70 32.41 7.83
CA ASP A 186 2.53 33.56 7.52
C ASP A 186 3.85 33.14 6.86
N ALA A 187 4.54 34.10 6.25
CA ALA A 187 5.80 33.86 5.56
C ALA A 187 6.97 33.46 6.48
N ASN A 188 6.79 33.44 7.80
CA ASN A 188 7.82 33.14 8.79
C ASN A 188 7.62 31.75 9.46
N GLY A 189 6.77 30.90 8.89
CA GLY A 189 6.43 29.59 9.47
C GLY A 189 5.64 29.73 10.78
N GLY A 190 4.77 30.73 10.86
CA GLY A 190 3.78 30.92 11.92
C GLY A 190 2.39 31.12 11.33
N PHE A 191 1.46 31.63 12.14
CA PHE A 191 0.08 31.83 11.73
C PHE A 191 -0.40 33.25 12.02
N GLN A 192 -1.26 33.75 11.12
CA GLN A 192 -2.00 35.00 11.28
C GLN A 192 -3.07 34.87 12.37
N SER A 193 -3.75 35.97 12.67
CA SER A 193 -4.85 35.96 13.66
C SER A 193 -6.02 35.11 13.16
N ALA A 194 -6.56 34.29 14.05
CA ALA A 194 -7.69 33.42 13.74
C ALA A 194 -8.93 34.20 13.27
N LYS A 195 -9.56 33.70 12.22
CA LYS A 195 -10.87 34.13 11.73
C LYS A 195 -11.90 33.08 12.12
N SER A 196 -12.85 33.48 12.94
CA SER A 196 -13.96 32.62 13.36
C SER A 196 -15.08 32.63 12.31
N LEU A 197 -15.60 31.43 12.00
CA LEU A 197 -16.71 31.19 11.09
C LEU A 197 -17.79 30.44 11.86
N ASP A 198 -19.03 30.94 11.83
CA ASP A 198 -20.17 30.25 12.43
C ASP A 198 -20.46 28.96 11.65
N ILE A 199 -20.66 27.84 12.35
CA ILE A 199 -21.12 26.59 11.74
C ILE A 199 -22.65 26.61 11.54
N ALA A 200 -23.17 25.73 10.67
CA ALA A 200 -24.60 25.58 10.49
C ALA A 200 -25.26 24.82 11.66
N GLY A 201 -24.52 23.88 12.28
CA GLY A 201 -24.95 23.10 13.43
C GLY A 201 -24.62 23.73 14.80
N THR A 202 -24.35 22.87 15.79
CA THR A 202 -23.97 23.27 17.16
C THR A 202 -23.00 22.27 17.79
N GLN A 203 -22.12 22.76 18.66
CA GLN A 203 -21.07 22.00 19.34
C GLN A 203 -20.15 21.25 18.35
N PRO A 204 -19.34 21.99 17.56
CA PRO A 204 -18.39 21.37 16.65
C PRO A 204 -17.36 20.55 17.42
N PHE A 205 -16.91 19.40 16.89
CA PHE A 205 -16.02 18.50 17.62
C PHE A 205 -14.81 18.05 16.81
N ALA A 206 -15.02 17.53 15.59
CA ALA A 206 -13.94 17.12 14.71
C ALA A 206 -13.97 17.94 13.41
N VAL A 207 -12.80 18.19 12.81
CA VAL A 207 -12.68 18.86 11.50
C VAL A 207 -11.83 18.04 10.55
N THR A 208 -12.18 18.06 9.28
CA THR A 208 -11.37 17.57 8.14
C THR A 208 -11.46 18.57 7.00
N THR A 209 -10.59 18.42 6.01
CA THR A 209 -10.50 19.27 4.84
C THR A 209 -10.44 18.42 3.57
N GLY A 210 -10.78 19.01 2.43
CA GLY A 210 -10.85 18.33 1.14
C GLY A 210 -11.50 19.23 0.09
N ASP A 211 -11.39 18.87 -1.19
CA ASP A 211 -12.11 19.53 -2.29
C ASP A 211 -13.39 18.71 -2.57
N PHE A 212 -14.51 19.07 -1.93
CA PHE A 212 -15.76 18.31 -1.99
C PHE A 212 -16.63 18.71 -3.18
N ASP A 213 -16.36 19.85 -3.82
CA ASP A 213 -17.07 20.34 -5.01
C ASP A 213 -16.23 20.35 -6.31
N ARG A 214 -14.98 19.86 -6.22
CA ARG A 214 -14.04 19.68 -7.32
C ARG A 214 -13.71 20.98 -8.06
N ASP A 215 -13.80 22.11 -7.37
CA ASP A 215 -13.44 23.41 -7.94
C ASP A 215 -11.93 23.73 -7.84
N GLY A 216 -11.20 22.91 -7.07
CA GLY A 216 -9.76 23.00 -6.85
C GLY A 216 -9.37 23.82 -5.62
N ASP A 217 -10.32 24.44 -4.94
CA ASP A 217 -10.14 25.12 -3.67
C ASP A 217 -10.46 24.15 -2.51
N LEU A 218 -9.74 24.28 -1.39
CA LEU A 218 -9.93 23.38 -0.24
C LEU A 218 -11.04 23.88 0.67
N ASP A 219 -11.93 22.96 1.03
CA ASP A 219 -13.10 23.14 1.89
C ASP A 219 -12.85 22.67 3.32
N ILE A 220 -13.83 22.95 4.19
CA ILE A 220 -13.85 22.50 5.58
C ILE A 220 -15.11 21.70 5.84
N ALA A 221 -14.97 20.50 6.41
CA ALA A 221 -16.08 19.74 6.99
C ALA A 221 -15.88 19.61 8.51
N SER A 222 -16.91 19.96 9.29
CA SER A 222 -16.92 19.90 10.76
C SER A 222 -18.04 19.00 11.26
N THR A 223 -17.76 18.08 12.18
CA THR A 223 -18.84 17.35 12.87
C THR A 223 -19.43 18.17 14.00
N ASP A 224 -20.76 18.15 14.11
CA ASP A 224 -21.52 18.95 15.05
C ASP A 224 -22.29 18.04 16.00
N THR A 225 -21.68 17.73 17.15
CA THR A 225 -22.22 16.77 18.12
C THR A 225 -23.58 17.16 18.66
N GLY A 226 -23.83 18.47 18.84
CA GLY A 226 -25.08 19.00 19.37
C GLY A 226 -26.24 18.90 18.38
N SER A 227 -25.94 18.96 17.07
CA SER A 227 -26.94 18.91 16.00
C SER A 227 -27.02 17.58 15.27
N ARG A 228 -26.10 16.65 15.53
CA ARG A 228 -25.99 15.34 14.85
C ARG A 228 -25.84 15.51 13.33
N SER A 229 -24.93 16.40 12.95
CA SER A 229 -24.70 16.78 11.57
C SER A 229 -23.21 16.97 11.27
N VAL A 230 -22.92 17.19 10.00
CA VAL A 230 -21.70 17.81 9.51
C VAL A 230 -22.06 19.20 8.97
N SER A 231 -21.26 20.21 9.29
CA SER A 231 -21.26 21.51 8.61
C SER A 231 -20.17 21.53 7.54
N LEU A 232 -20.52 21.81 6.28
CA LEU A 232 -19.59 21.94 5.16
C LEU A 232 -19.44 23.41 4.77
N PHE A 233 -18.21 23.88 4.63
CA PHE A 233 -17.88 25.21 4.12
C PHE A 233 -17.12 25.08 2.82
N LEU A 234 -17.72 25.53 1.71
CA LEU A 234 -17.03 25.59 0.42
C LEU A 234 -16.01 26.72 0.39
N GLY A 235 -14.80 26.38 -0.04
CA GLY A 235 -13.66 27.26 -0.21
C GLY A 235 -13.89 28.31 -1.30
N ARG A 236 -13.01 29.31 -1.35
CA ARG A 236 -12.95 30.30 -2.43
C ARG A 236 -11.52 30.56 -2.89
N GLY A 237 -10.58 29.70 -2.47
CA GLY A 237 -9.18 29.75 -2.88
C GLY A 237 -8.37 30.93 -2.35
N ASN A 238 -8.91 31.68 -1.39
CA ASN A 238 -8.28 32.90 -0.87
C ASN A 238 -8.32 32.99 0.66
N GLY A 239 -8.51 31.86 1.34
CA GLY A 239 -8.67 31.79 2.78
C GLY A 239 -10.02 32.28 3.29
N THR A 240 -11.02 32.40 2.41
CA THR A 240 -12.41 32.70 2.77
C THR A 240 -13.35 31.61 2.27
N PHE A 241 -14.50 31.50 2.93
CA PHE A 241 -15.44 30.41 2.72
C PHE A 241 -16.86 30.94 2.48
N GLY A 242 -17.68 30.11 1.85
CA GLY A 242 -19.13 30.29 1.72
C GLY A 242 -19.86 30.20 3.07
N ASP A 243 -21.18 30.42 3.01
CA ASP A 243 -22.04 30.09 4.14
C ASP A 243 -22.07 28.57 4.31
N PRO A 244 -22.06 28.03 5.54
CA PRO A 244 -22.01 26.59 5.75
C PRO A 244 -23.34 25.92 5.40
N GLU A 245 -23.25 24.72 4.84
CA GLU A 245 -24.39 23.81 4.66
C GLU A 245 -24.37 22.70 5.71
N GLN A 246 -25.56 22.22 6.11
CA GLN A 246 -25.73 21.21 7.15
C GLN A 246 -26.22 19.88 6.58
N PHE A 247 -25.47 18.81 6.86
CA PHE A 247 -25.80 17.44 6.45
C PHE A 247 -26.00 16.55 7.67
N PHE A 248 -27.17 15.93 7.81
CA PHE A 248 -27.48 15.09 8.98
C PHE A 248 -26.85 13.70 8.87
N VAL A 249 -26.19 13.25 9.95
CA VAL A 249 -25.62 11.88 10.05
C VAL A 249 -26.60 10.88 10.68
N GLY A 250 -27.88 11.28 10.82
CA GLY A 250 -28.94 10.47 11.41
C GLY A 250 -29.05 10.62 12.93
N ALA A 251 -29.16 9.48 13.63
CA ALA A 251 -29.30 9.39 15.08
C ALA A 251 -27.94 9.40 15.83
N GLY A 252 -26.83 9.31 15.10
CA GLY A 252 -25.46 9.33 15.62
C GLY A 252 -25.05 10.68 16.23
N THR A 253 -24.15 10.66 17.22
CA THR A 253 -23.46 11.85 17.75
C THR A 253 -22.02 11.86 17.20
N PRO A 254 -21.73 12.59 16.10
CA PRO A 254 -20.45 12.47 15.39
C PRO A 254 -19.29 13.17 16.11
N VAL A 255 -18.29 12.40 16.53
CA VAL A 255 -17.11 12.88 17.27
C VAL A 255 -15.79 12.67 16.54
N SER A 256 -15.82 12.00 15.39
CA SER A 256 -14.66 11.81 14.52
C SER A 256 -15.14 11.87 13.07
N ILE A 257 -14.26 12.32 12.19
CA ILE A 257 -14.53 12.45 10.76
C ILE A 257 -13.28 12.11 9.95
N ALA A 258 -13.48 11.46 8.81
CA ALA A 258 -12.47 11.21 7.79
C ALA A 258 -13.05 11.56 6.43
N ALA A 259 -12.24 12.15 5.54
CA ALA A 259 -12.60 12.42 4.15
C ALA A 259 -11.77 11.54 3.22
N ALA A 260 -12.43 10.80 2.34
CA ALA A 260 -11.78 9.95 1.35
C ALA A 260 -12.79 9.51 0.28
N ASP A 261 -12.32 8.90 -0.81
CA ASP A 261 -13.16 8.26 -1.82
C ASP A 261 -13.47 6.81 -1.40
N PHE A 262 -14.64 6.59 -0.78
CA PHE A 262 -15.02 5.30 -0.22
C PHE A 262 -15.76 4.40 -1.22
N ASP A 263 -16.21 4.96 -2.35
CA ASP A 263 -16.94 4.24 -3.40
C ASP A 263 -16.23 4.19 -4.77
N GLY A 264 -14.98 4.66 -4.82
CA GLY A 264 -14.10 4.54 -5.98
C GLY A 264 -14.49 5.44 -7.16
N ASP A 265 -15.38 6.41 -6.96
CA ASP A 265 -15.88 7.30 -8.01
C ASP A 265 -15.03 8.59 -8.19
N ASN A 266 -13.93 8.66 -7.44
CA ASN A 266 -12.96 9.74 -7.33
C ASN A 266 -13.50 11.02 -6.67
N LYS A 267 -14.67 11.00 -6.03
CA LYS A 267 -15.19 12.13 -5.25
C LYS A 267 -14.85 11.93 -3.79
N LEU A 268 -14.76 13.02 -3.05
CA LEU A 268 -14.58 12.93 -1.62
C LEU A 268 -15.92 12.67 -0.93
N ASP A 269 -15.93 11.59 -0.17
CA ASP A 269 -16.98 11.23 0.77
C ASP A 269 -16.56 11.60 2.19
N LEU A 270 -17.48 11.45 3.13
CA LEU A 270 -17.21 11.61 4.55
C LEU A 270 -17.61 10.38 5.34
N ALA A 271 -16.75 9.92 6.25
CA ALA A 271 -17.09 8.92 7.26
C ALA A 271 -17.05 9.55 8.65
N THR A 272 -18.10 9.37 9.46
CA THR A 272 -18.18 9.85 10.85
C THR A 272 -18.20 8.71 11.85
N GLY A 273 -17.43 8.85 12.92
CA GLY A 273 -17.49 7.99 14.11
C GLY A 273 -18.45 8.59 15.12
N ASN A 274 -19.44 7.81 15.56
CA ASN A 274 -20.55 8.29 16.35
C ASN A 274 -20.56 7.69 17.76
N LEU A 275 -20.49 8.52 18.79
CA LEU A 275 -20.41 8.10 20.20
C LEU A 275 -21.69 7.43 20.73
N ALA A 276 -22.84 7.84 20.18
CA ALA A 276 -24.13 7.29 20.52
C ALA A 276 -25.01 7.36 19.27
N GLY A 277 -25.57 6.23 18.82
CA GLY A 277 -26.33 6.22 17.56
C GLY A 277 -27.37 5.10 17.42
N ASN A 278 -27.65 4.32 18.46
CA ASN A 278 -28.54 3.15 18.40
C ASN A 278 -28.20 2.19 17.24
N GLY A 279 -26.90 1.91 17.02
CA GLY A 279 -26.42 1.08 15.91
C GLY A 279 -26.01 1.87 14.66
N GLN A 280 -26.10 3.20 14.67
CA GLN A 280 -25.43 4.10 13.72
C GLN A 280 -24.11 4.55 14.31
N ASP A 281 -23.19 3.61 14.53
CA ASP A 281 -21.93 3.86 15.22
C ASP A 281 -20.87 4.43 14.26
N ILE A 282 -20.97 4.10 12.98
CA ILE A 282 -20.24 4.73 11.87
C ILE A 282 -21.27 5.17 10.82
N THR A 283 -21.07 6.32 10.18
CA THR A 283 -21.92 6.80 9.08
C THR A 283 -21.07 7.29 7.93
N VAL A 284 -21.37 6.88 6.71
CA VAL A 284 -20.69 7.32 5.48
C VAL A 284 -21.67 8.15 4.66
N LEU A 285 -21.25 9.35 4.26
CA LEU A 285 -21.99 10.28 3.41
C LEU A 285 -21.26 10.33 2.07
N PHE A 286 -21.91 9.89 1.00
CA PHE A 286 -21.31 9.81 -0.34
C PHE A 286 -21.48 11.13 -1.08
N GLY A 287 -20.35 11.72 -1.45
CA GLY A 287 -20.25 13.01 -2.09
C GLY A 287 -20.67 12.94 -3.56
N ASP A 288 -21.44 13.92 -4.03
CA ASP A 288 -21.79 14.02 -5.45
C ASP A 288 -20.73 14.77 -6.27
N GLY A 289 -19.74 15.36 -5.59
CA GLY A 289 -18.63 16.11 -6.15
C GLY A 289 -18.99 17.54 -6.52
N ASN A 290 -20.12 18.06 -6.04
CA ASN A 290 -20.55 19.46 -6.15
C ASN A 290 -20.80 20.08 -4.76
N GLY A 291 -20.22 19.50 -3.70
CA GLY A 291 -20.46 19.94 -2.33
C GLY A 291 -21.77 19.42 -1.71
N GLU A 292 -22.47 18.48 -2.35
CA GLU A 292 -23.63 17.79 -1.76
C GLU A 292 -23.31 16.32 -1.42
N PHE A 293 -24.08 15.76 -0.47
CA PHE A 293 -24.02 14.35 -0.12
C PHE A 293 -25.35 13.67 -0.41
N THR A 294 -25.33 12.70 -1.32
CA THR A 294 -26.56 12.16 -1.93
C THR A 294 -27.07 10.90 -1.25
N ASP A 295 -26.15 10.04 -0.80
CA ASP A 295 -26.46 8.81 -0.09
C ASP A 295 -25.79 8.80 1.29
N VAL A 296 -26.50 8.28 2.29
CA VAL A 296 -26.02 8.19 3.67
C VAL A 296 -26.24 6.78 4.18
N LEU A 297 -25.15 6.04 4.43
CA LEU A 297 -25.18 4.69 4.96
C LEU A 297 -24.64 4.65 6.40
N ALA A 298 -25.25 3.84 7.25
CA ALA A 298 -24.84 3.71 8.63
C ALA A 298 -24.54 2.25 8.99
N TYR A 299 -23.49 2.07 9.78
CA TYR A 299 -22.96 0.76 10.17
C TYR A 299 -22.89 0.63 11.69
N ALA A 300 -23.26 -0.54 12.18
CA ALA A 300 -23.16 -0.88 13.59
C ALA A 300 -21.77 -1.45 13.88
N ALA A 301 -21.09 -0.90 14.88
CA ALA A 301 -19.80 -1.37 15.40
C ALA A 301 -19.97 -2.16 16.71
N GLY A 302 -21.19 -2.20 17.27
CA GLY A 302 -21.48 -2.85 18.55
C GLY A 302 -21.24 -1.95 19.76
N GLY A 303 -21.08 -0.65 19.53
CA GLY A 303 -20.81 0.40 20.51
C GLY A 303 -20.41 1.68 19.79
N GLY A 304 -20.52 2.82 20.47
CA GLY A 304 -20.17 4.11 19.87
C GLY A 304 -18.70 4.15 19.42
N VAL A 305 -18.40 4.87 18.35
CA VAL A 305 -17.04 4.97 17.81
C VAL A 305 -16.46 6.36 18.08
N ASN A 306 -15.33 6.41 18.78
CA ASN A 306 -14.68 7.65 19.23
C ASN A 306 -13.69 8.26 18.23
N SER A 307 -13.10 7.42 17.39
CA SER A 307 -12.00 7.78 16.50
C SER A 307 -12.05 6.85 15.30
N LEU A 308 -11.90 7.43 14.11
CA LEU A 308 -11.77 6.72 12.85
C LEU A 308 -10.36 6.87 12.28
N VAL A 309 -9.91 5.84 11.59
CA VAL A 309 -8.79 5.88 10.66
C VAL A 309 -9.16 5.09 9.41
N THR A 310 -8.61 5.47 8.27
CA THR A 310 -8.88 4.85 6.97
C THR A 310 -7.59 4.31 6.38
N GLY A 311 -7.71 3.30 5.53
CA GLY A 311 -6.59 2.69 4.83
C GLY A 311 -7.02 1.39 4.15
N ASP A 312 -6.19 0.87 3.26
CA ASP A 312 -6.39 -0.47 2.70
C ASP A 312 -5.84 -1.50 3.69
N PHE A 313 -6.69 -2.00 4.60
CA PHE A 313 -6.27 -2.89 5.68
C PHE A 313 -6.25 -4.36 5.25
N ASN A 314 -6.82 -4.69 4.09
CA ASN A 314 -6.97 -6.06 3.59
C ASN A 314 -6.23 -6.34 2.27
N GLY A 315 -5.64 -5.32 1.65
CA GLY A 315 -4.85 -5.39 0.42
C GLY A 315 -5.66 -5.44 -0.87
N ASP A 316 -6.96 -5.13 -0.81
CA ASP A 316 -7.85 -5.19 -1.97
C ASP A 316 -7.88 -3.90 -2.81
N HIS A 317 -7.11 -2.89 -2.40
CA HIS A 317 -7.02 -1.55 -2.98
C HIS A 317 -8.26 -0.66 -2.82
N SER A 318 -9.25 -1.11 -2.05
CA SER A 318 -10.37 -0.29 -1.60
C SER A 318 -10.05 0.30 -0.23
N LEU A 319 -10.63 1.46 0.07
CA LEU A 319 -10.46 2.04 1.39
C LEU A 319 -11.36 1.36 2.41
N ASP A 320 -10.75 0.90 3.49
CA ASP A 320 -11.40 0.39 4.67
C ASP A 320 -11.50 1.46 5.77
N ILE A 321 -12.36 1.21 6.76
CA ILE A 321 -12.54 2.08 7.92
C ILE A 321 -12.27 1.27 9.20
N ALA A 322 -11.36 1.74 10.04
CA ALA A 322 -11.16 1.22 11.39
C ALA A 322 -11.62 2.23 12.44
N GLY A 323 -12.29 1.75 13.50
CA GLY A 323 -12.92 2.60 14.51
C GLY A 323 -12.66 2.15 15.95
N ALA A 324 -12.27 3.08 16.83
CA ALA A 324 -12.14 2.83 18.27
C ALA A 324 -13.51 2.72 18.93
N VAL A 325 -13.85 1.57 19.52
CA VAL A 325 -15.15 1.37 20.17
C VAL A 325 -15.10 1.90 21.61
N ASP A 326 -15.95 2.88 21.91
CA ASP A 326 -16.04 3.56 23.20
C ASP A 326 -16.32 2.59 24.35
N GLY A 327 -15.65 2.81 25.48
CA GLY A 327 -15.78 1.97 26.68
C GLY A 327 -15.37 0.51 26.48
N SER A 328 -14.79 0.15 25.33
CA SER A 328 -14.39 -1.21 24.99
C SER A 328 -12.88 -1.33 24.85
N ALA A 329 -12.37 -2.53 25.10
CA ALA A 329 -11.01 -2.90 24.72
C ALA A 329 -10.97 -3.40 23.28
N ALA A 330 -11.86 -2.94 22.41
CA ALA A 330 -11.95 -3.38 21.04
C ALA A 330 -11.96 -2.20 20.07
N PHE A 331 -11.44 -2.45 18.87
CA PHE A 331 -11.71 -1.61 17.70
C PHE A 331 -12.42 -2.45 16.64
N VAL A 332 -13.18 -1.77 15.79
CA VAL A 332 -13.85 -2.35 14.62
C VAL A 332 -13.01 -2.11 13.37
N VAL A 333 -13.07 -3.03 12.41
CA VAL A 333 -12.66 -2.79 11.02
C VAL A 333 -13.84 -3.13 10.11
N LEU A 334 -14.17 -2.19 9.24
CA LEU A 334 -15.15 -2.29 8.16
C LEU A 334 -14.38 -2.35 6.84
N THR A 335 -14.48 -3.46 6.13
CA THR A 335 -13.79 -3.65 4.85
C THR A 335 -14.64 -3.16 3.70
N GLY A 336 -14.16 -2.18 2.94
CA GLY A 336 -14.85 -1.59 1.79
C GLY A 336 -14.73 -2.48 0.56
N ASP A 337 -15.76 -2.55 -0.27
CA ASP A 337 -15.73 -3.24 -1.56
C ASP A 337 -15.32 -2.31 -2.73
N GLY A 338 -14.97 -1.06 -2.41
CA GLY A 338 -14.64 -0.02 -3.38
C GLY A 338 -15.83 0.49 -4.19
N ASN A 339 -17.06 0.15 -3.81
CA ASN A 339 -18.32 0.61 -4.42
C ASN A 339 -19.29 1.17 -3.35
N GLY A 340 -18.75 1.60 -2.21
CA GLY A 340 -19.49 2.20 -1.11
C GLY A 340 -20.17 1.20 -0.17
N ASN A 341 -19.99 -0.12 -0.36
CA ASN A 341 -20.45 -1.10 0.63
C ASN A 341 -19.32 -1.53 1.54
N PHE A 342 -19.62 -1.56 2.83
CA PHE A 342 -18.70 -2.03 3.85
C PHE A 342 -19.20 -3.33 4.47
N THR A 343 -18.31 -4.32 4.53
CA THR A 343 -18.58 -5.63 5.14
C THR A 343 -17.59 -5.91 6.26
N GLY A 344 -17.71 -7.06 6.94
CA GLY A 344 -16.59 -7.56 7.75
C GLY A 344 -16.38 -6.98 9.15
N VAL A 345 -17.40 -6.36 9.78
CA VAL A 345 -17.35 -5.85 11.18
C VAL A 345 -16.57 -6.78 12.12
N ARG A 346 -15.34 -6.39 12.47
CA ARG A 346 -14.45 -7.18 13.33
C ARG A 346 -14.04 -6.45 14.58
N ASN A 347 -14.51 -6.93 15.72
CA ASN A 347 -14.04 -6.49 17.02
C ASN A 347 -12.72 -7.20 17.36
N THR A 348 -11.61 -6.50 17.14
CA THR A 348 -10.30 -6.96 17.58
C THR A 348 -10.06 -6.45 18.99
N THR A 349 -9.86 -7.35 19.94
CA THR A 349 -9.60 -6.98 21.32
C THR A 349 -8.13 -6.63 21.53
N THR A 350 -7.86 -5.49 22.13
CA THR A 350 -6.56 -5.11 22.66
C THR A 350 -6.51 -5.45 24.16
N ASN A 351 -5.34 -5.23 24.77
CA ASN A 351 -5.16 -5.46 26.21
C ASN A 351 -5.73 -4.31 27.06
N SER A 352 -6.35 -3.28 26.46
CA SER A 352 -6.70 -2.02 27.14
C SER A 352 -7.86 -1.29 26.47
N LEU A 353 -8.57 -0.43 27.21
CA LEU A 353 -9.61 0.40 26.59
C LEU A 353 -9.03 1.24 25.45
N VAL A 354 -9.69 1.26 24.30
CA VAL A 354 -9.25 2.01 23.12
C VAL A 354 -9.96 3.37 23.11
N SER A 355 -9.19 4.45 23.14
CA SER A 355 -9.72 5.83 23.08
C SER A 355 -9.44 6.53 21.75
N GLY A 356 -8.40 6.12 21.04
CA GLY A 356 -8.02 6.69 19.75
C GLY A 356 -7.24 5.68 18.92
N LEU A 357 -7.27 5.87 17.60
CA LEU A 357 -6.49 5.10 16.64
C LEU A 357 -5.62 6.02 15.77
N SER A 358 -4.49 5.50 15.35
CA SER A 358 -3.69 6.03 14.24
C SER A 358 -3.20 4.85 13.40
N SER A 359 -3.08 5.05 12.09
CA SER A 359 -2.53 4.06 11.17
C SER A 359 -1.13 4.46 10.68
N GLY A 360 -0.34 3.46 10.30
CA GLY A 360 1.00 3.63 9.74
C GLY A 360 1.63 2.27 9.46
N ASP A 361 2.68 2.20 8.66
CA ASP A 361 3.45 0.96 8.48
C ASP A 361 4.63 0.98 9.46
N PHE A 362 4.54 0.23 10.57
CA PHE A 362 5.51 0.27 11.67
C PHE A 362 6.56 -0.85 11.58
N ASN A 363 6.31 -1.89 10.78
CA ASN A 363 7.20 -3.03 10.58
C ASN A 363 7.78 -3.13 9.14
N ARG A 364 7.42 -2.19 8.26
CA ARG A 364 7.86 -2.07 6.85
C ARG A 364 7.45 -3.25 5.98
N ASP A 365 6.34 -3.90 6.28
CA ASP A 365 5.81 -4.99 5.47
C ASP A 365 4.89 -4.51 4.34
N GLY A 366 4.59 -3.20 4.29
CA GLY A 366 3.72 -2.57 3.31
C GLY A 366 2.23 -2.65 3.64
N LYS A 367 1.87 -3.18 4.82
CA LYS A 367 0.51 -3.32 5.31
C LYS A 367 0.25 -2.21 6.35
N PRO A 368 -0.87 -1.47 6.26
CA PRO A 368 -1.17 -0.47 7.29
C PRO A 368 -1.44 -1.13 8.64
N ASP A 369 -0.57 -0.87 9.61
CA ASP A 369 -0.72 -1.24 11.01
C ASP A 369 -1.54 -0.18 11.77
N LEU A 370 -1.84 -0.47 13.04
CA LEU A 370 -2.56 0.44 13.93
C LEU A 370 -1.81 0.68 15.24
N VAL A 371 -1.99 1.87 15.80
CA VAL A 371 -1.70 2.18 17.20
C VAL A 371 -2.99 2.56 17.89
N SER A 372 -3.27 1.91 19.02
CA SER A 372 -4.37 2.30 19.90
C SER A 372 -3.84 3.07 21.11
N THR A 373 -4.47 4.19 21.45
CA THR A 373 -4.23 4.88 22.73
C THR A 373 -5.25 4.41 23.78
N SER A 374 -4.83 4.38 25.06
CA SER A 374 -5.72 4.03 26.18
C SER A 374 -5.86 5.17 27.19
N GLY A 375 -7.10 5.61 27.41
CA GLY A 375 -7.41 6.67 28.38
C GLY A 375 -7.22 6.25 29.84
N GLY A 376 -7.40 4.97 30.17
CA GLY A 376 -7.40 4.48 31.56
C GLY A 376 -6.08 3.85 32.06
N MET A 377 -5.23 3.37 31.15
CA MET A 377 -3.98 2.66 31.50
C MET A 377 -2.71 3.45 31.18
N ASN A 378 -2.85 4.69 30.68
CA ASN A 378 -1.73 5.57 30.39
C ASN A 378 -0.70 4.90 29.49
N SER A 379 -1.18 4.16 28.48
CA SER A 379 -0.34 3.47 27.52
C SER A 379 -0.94 3.47 26.13
N ALA A 380 -0.09 3.26 25.13
CA ALA A 380 -0.50 2.93 23.78
C ALA A 380 -0.06 1.51 23.43
N SER A 381 -0.77 0.86 22.50
CA SER A 381 -0.44 -0.47 22.02
C SER A 381 -0.31 -0.44 20.52
N VAL A 382 0.78 -1.01 20.01
CA VAL A 382 1.01 -1.21 18.58
C VAL A 382 0.38 -2.53 18.17
N ILE A 383 -0.39 -2.50 17.09
CA ILE A 383 -1.23 -3.59 16.60
C ILE A 383 -0.84 -3.81 15.15
N LEU A 384 -0.15 -4.91 14.88
CA LEU A 384 0.36 -5.22 13.55
C LEU A 384 -0.73 -5.85 12.68
N ASN A 385 -0.73 -5.47 11.42
CA ASN A 385 -1.64 -5.99 10.40
C ASN A 385 -1.04 -7.24 9.76
N GLU A 386 -1.37 -8.39 10.33
CA GLU A 386 -0.92 -9.71 9.88
C GLU A 386 -1.80 -10.26 8.74
N THR A 387 -2.67 -9.42 8.17
CA THR A 387 -3.60 -9.85 7.12
C THR A 387 -2.83 -10.33 5.91
N SER A 388 -3.29 -11.44 5.33
CA SER A 388 -2.69 -11.90 4.09
C SER A 388 -3.24 -11.12 2.91
N PHE A 389 -2.36 -10.48 2.13
CA PHE A 389 -2.71 -9.68 0.97
C PHE A 389 -2.74 -10.54 -0.29
N VAL A 390 -3.43 -11.68 -0.18
CA VAL A 390 -3.72 -12.58 -1.31
C VAL A 390 -5.18 -12.39 -1.68
N VAL A 391 -5.38 -11.88 -2.88
CA VAL A 391 -6.66 -11.41 -3.38
C VAL A 391 -7.11 -12.26 -4.56
N LEU A 392 -8.40 -12.59 -4.61
CA LEU A 392 -9.01 -13.20 -5.79
C LEU A 392 -9.71 -12.12 -6.60
N ARG A 393 -9.33 -11.97 -7.87
CA ARG A 393 -10.00 -11.05 -8.80
C ARG A 393 -10.72 -11.83 -9.88
N SER A 394 -12.03 -11.65 -9.96
CA SER A 394 -12.89 -12.26 -10.97
C SER A 394 -13.74 -11.19 -11.64
N SER A 395 -13.55 -10.99 -12.93
CA SER A 395 -14.42 -10.17 -13.80
C SER A 395 -14.71 -10.92 -15.10
N GLU A 396 -15.46 -10.32 -16.03
CA GLU A 396 -15.66 -10.90 -17.36
C GLU A 396 -14.35 -11.12 -18.15
N THR A 397 -13.29 -10.42 -17.78
CA THR A 397 -12.01 -10.40 -18.52
C THR A 397 -10.79 -10.87 -17.72
N LEU A 398 -10.93 -11.02 -16.40
CA LEU A 398 -9.85 -11.35 -15.47
C LEU A 398 -10.30 -12.47 -14.54
N ALA A 399 -9.46 -13.49 -14.36
CA ALA A 399 -9.66 -14.52 -13.36
C ALA A 399 -8.30 -14.89 -12.76
N GLU A 400 -7.89 -14.10 -11.77
CA GLU A 400 -6.52 -14.03 -11.27
C GLU A 400 -6.46 -14.24 -9.75
N VAL A 401 -5.53 -15.08 -9.31
CA VAL A 401 -5.08 -15.13 -7.92
C VAL A 401 -3.89 -14.17 -7.81
N ASP A 402 -4.05 -13.07 -7.08
CA ASP A 402 -3.02 -12.05 -6.93
C ASP A 402 -2.43 -12.09 -5.51
N GLY A 403 -1.23 -12.65 -5.37
CA GLY A 403 -0.42 -12.59 -4.15
C GLY A 403 0.69 -11.54 -4.19
N SER A 404 0.73 -10.66 -5.20
CA SER A 404 1.90 -9.81 -5.46
C SER A 404 2.24 -8.81 -4.35
N LYS A 405 1.28 -8.51 -3.47
CA LYS A 405 1.45 -7.65 -2.29
C LYS A 405 1.75 -8.41 -1.01
N GLU A 406 1.68 -9.74 -1.03
CA GLU A 406 2.03 -10.56 0.10
C GLU A 406 3.56 -10.73 0.19
N SER A 407 4.12 -10.36 1.34
CA SER A 407 5.56 -10.38 1.59
C SER A 407 5.98 -11.35 2.69
N GLU A 408 5.02 -11.93 3.40
CA GLU A 408 5.29 -12.76 4.57
C GLU A 408 4.94 -14.23 4.34
N TYR A 409 3.76 -14.48 3.76
CA TYR A 409 3.22 -15.83 3.61
C TYR A 409 3.32 -16.32 2.17
N SER A 410 3.79 -17.56 1.98
CA SER A 410 3.75 -18.17 0.66
C SER A 410 2.39 -18.74 0.30
N ILE A 411 2.17 -18.92 -1.00
CA ILE A 411 1.00 -19.60 -1.55
C ILE A 411 1.35 -20.94 -2.19
N THR A 412 0.36 -21.83 -2.14
CA THR A 412 0.34 -23.06 -2.94
C THR A 412 -0.94 -23.08 -3.76
N VAL A 413 -0.78 -22.89 -5.07
CA VAL A 413 -1.88 -22.81 -6.03
C VAL A 413 -1.86 -24.03 -6.94
N ASN A 414 -3.02 -24.62 -7.17
CA ASN A 414 -3.22 -25.66 -8.16
C ASN A 414 -4.54 -25.40 -8.88
N LEU A 415 -4.46 -24.78 -10.07
CA LEU A 415 -5.64 -24.44 -10.87
C LEU A 415 -6.32 -25.69 -11.44
N ASP A 416 -5.58 -26.74 -11.82
CA ASP A 416 -6.14 -28.04 -12.24
C ASP A 416 -7.01 -28.72 -11.16
N ARG A 417 -6.69 -28.47 -9.88
CA ARG A 417 -7.43 -29.00 -8.71
C ARG A 417 -8.30 -27.96 -8.02
N ASN A 418 -8.45 -26.77 -8.60
CA ASN A 418 -9.24 -25.67 -8.04
C ASN A 418 -8.88 -25.36 -6.57
N SER A 419 -7.59 -25.33 -6.24
CA SER A 419 -7.13 -25.18 -4.84
C SER A 419 -6.13 -24.06 -4.70
N LEU A 420 -6.32 -23.24 -3.67
CA LEU A 420 -5.35 -22.26 -3.19
C LEU A 420 -5.18 -22.45 -1.69
N THR A 421 -3.93 -22.50 -1.25
CA THR A 421 -3.54 -22.53 0.14
C THR A 421 -2.61 -21.36 0.43
N ILE A 422 -2.93 -20.56 1.43
CA ILE A 422 -2.07 -19.52 1.99
C ILE A 422 -1.41 -20.11 3.25
N ASN A 423 -0.09 -20.16 3.28
CA ASN A 423 0.70 -20.85 4.30
C ASN A 423 0.86 -20.04 5.61
N THR A 424 -0.23 -19.44 6.08
CA THR A 424 -0.35 -18.82 7.41
C THR A 424 -0.31 -19.86 8.54
N THR A 425 -0.30 -19.41 9.80
CA THR A 425 -0.48 -20.26 10.98
C THR A 425 -1.71 -19.83 11.79
N PRO A 426 -2.85 -20.58 11.75
CA PRO A 426 -3.08 -21.79 10.98
C PRO A 426 -3.21 -21.51 9.48
N THR A 427 -2.90 -22.53 8.67
CA THR A 427 -2.96 -22.47 7.21
C THR A 427 -4.40 -22.27 6.74
N VAL A 428 -4.59 -21.48 5.68
CA VAL A 428 -5.89 -21.23 5.09
C VAL A 428 -5.96 -21.87 3.71
N THR A 429 -6.97 -22.70 3.46
CA THR A 429 -7.19 -23.35 2.16
C THR A 429 -8.56 -22.97 1.62
N ARG A 430 -8.60 -22.66 0.32
CA ARG A 430 -9.78 -22.22 -0.42
C ARG A 430 -9.92 -23.02 -1.70
N THR A 431 -11.16 -23.28 -2.09
CA THR A 431 -11.48 -23.78 -3.42
C THR A 431 -11.63 -22.59 -4.36
N ILE A 432 -10.85 -22.54 -5.43
CA ILE A 432 -10.86 -21.48 -6.44
C ILE A 432 -11.26 -22.06 -7.78
N ASN A 433 -12.45 -21.72 -8.29
CA ASN A 433 -12.94 -22.27 -9.55
C ASN A 433 -12.86 -21.23 -10.65
N ASN A 434 -12.49 -21.65 -11.87
CA ASN A 434 -12.41 -20.79 -13.06
C ASN A 434 -11.39 -19.65 -12.92
N PHE A 435 -10.29 -19.88 -12.19
CA PHE A 435 -9.12 -19.00 -12.17
C PHE A 435 -8.10 -19.54 -13.16
N GLU A 436 -7.50 -18.65 -13.94
CA GLU A 436 -6.56 -19.01 -14.99
C GLU A 436 -5.17 -18.39 -14.80
N ASP A 437 -5.08 -17.27 -14.09
CA ASP A 437 -3.82 -16.55 -13.91
C ASP A 437 -3.43 -16.51 -12.42
N VAL A 438 -2.12 -16.52 -12.15
CA VAL A 438 -1.58 -16.48 -10.79
C VAL A 438 -0.37 -15.55 -10.74
N LEU A 439 -0.42 -14.59 -9.83
CA LEU A 439 0.72 -13.80 -9.39
C LEU A 439 1.13 -14.32 -8.01
N GLY A 440 2.35 -14.82 -7.89
CA GLY A 440 2.96 -15.25 -6.64
C GLY A 440 3.19 -14.10 -5.66
N THR A 441 3.77 -14.42 -4.52
CA THR A 441 4.11 -13.55 -3.41
C THR A 441 5.54 -13.06 -3.53
N GLN A 442 6.05 -12.31 -2.55
CA GLN A 442 7.48 -11.95 -2.49
C GLN A 442 8.32 -13.03 -1.80
N VAL A 443 7.73 -14.18 -1.48
CA VAL A 443 8.38 -15.33 -0.86
C VAL A 443 8.11 -16.61 -1.65
N LYS A 444 8.84 -17.67 -1.29
CA LYS A 444 8.83 -18.94 -2.04
C LYS A 444 7.45 -19.58 -2.17
N ASP A 445 7.01 -19.75 -3.41
CA ASP A 445 5.71 -20.31 -3.78
C ASP A 445 5.77 -21.67 -4.49
N SER A 446 4.60 -22.31 -4.57
CA SER A 446 4.35 -23.48 -5.40
C SER A 446 3.08 -23.28 -6.23
N ILE A 447 3.24 -23.01 -7.52
CA ILE A 447 2.15 -22.68 -8.43
C ILE A 447 2.05 -23.74 -9.53
N THR A 448 0.86 -24.31 -9.71
CA THR A 448 0.52 -25.21 -10.81
C THR A 448 -0.68 -24.64 -11.56
N GLY A 449 -0.52 -24.49 -12.88
CA GLY A 449 -1.57 -24.10 -13.81
C GLY A 449 -2.61 -25.21 -14.04
N SER A 450 -3.15 -25.22 -15.25
CA SER A 450 -4.27 -26.04 -15.70
C SER A 450 -3.98 -26.60 -17.10
N ASN A 451 -4.95 -27.23 -17.76
CA ASN A 451 -4.77 -27.65 -19.15
C ASN A 451 -5.14 -26.55 -20.17
N ASP A 452 -5.51 -25.37 -19.68
CA ASP A 452 -5.76 -24.17 -20.48
C ASP A 452 -4.54 -23.24 -20.46
N ARG A 453 -4.49 -22.27 -21.38
CA ARG A 453 -3.44 -21.24 -21.35
C ARG A 453 -3.50 -20.44 -20.04
N ASN A 454 -2.41 -20.46 -19.29
CA ASN A 454 -2.23 -19.71 -18.04
C ASN A 454 -1.15 -18.61 -18.17
N PHE A 455 -1.28 -17.57 -17.36
CA PHE A 455 -0.21 -16.67 -17.00
C PHE A 455 0.19 -16.90 -15.54
N LEU A 456 1.45 -17.31 -15.32
CA LEU A 456 1.98 -17.62 -14.00
C LEU A 456 3.21 -16.74 -13.72
N SER A 457 3.23 -16.03 -12.60
CA SER A 457 4.39 -15.29 -12.11
C SER A 457 4.77 -15.79 -10.72
N GLY A 458 6.05 -16.07 -10.45
CA GLY A 458 6.55 -16.35 -9.10
C GLY A 458 6.77 -15.07 -8.27
N ASN A 459 7.00 -13.94 -8.93
CA ASN A 459 7.33 -12.65 -8.31
C ASN A 459 8.66 -12.69 -7.54
N GLY A 460 8.67 -12.84 -6.22
CA GLY A 460 9.91 -12.93 -5.45
C GLY A 460 9.97 -14.25 -4.70
N GLY A 461 11.15 -14.87 -4.55
CA GLY A 461 11.26 -16.08 -3.76
C GLY A 461 12.20 -17.12 -4.37
N GLN A 462 11.83 -18.39 -4.29
CA GLN A 462 12.55 -19.50 -4.94
C GLN A 462 11.48 -20.49 -5.34
N ASP A 463 10.84 -20.20 -6.45
CA ASP A 463 9.51 -20.68 -6.74
C ASP A 463 9.54 -21.99 -7.50
N THR A 464 8.41 -22.69 -7.45
CA THR A 464 8.17 -23.85 -8.31
C THR A 464 6.90 -23.61 -9.10
N LEU A 465 7.07 -23.42 -10.40
CA LEU A 465 6.02 -23.06 -11.36
C LEU A 465 5.86 -24.17 -12.39
N THR A 466 4.63 -24.62 -12.63
CA THR A 466 4.31 -25.67 -13.61
C THR A 466 3.07 -25.28 -14.43
N GLY A 467 3.19 -25.19 -15.75
CA GLY A 467 2.09 -24.83 -16.67
C GLY A 467 1.04 -25.93 -16.82
N LEU A 468 1.49 -27.17 -17.02
CA LEU A 468 0.70 -28.36 -17.40
C LEU A 468 0.36 -28.40 -18.90
N GLY A 469 -0.84 -28.04 -19.31
CA GLY A 469 -1.24 -28.08 -20.72
C GLY A 469 -1.66 -26.69 -21.16
N GLY A 470 -1.40 -26.30 -22.40
CA GLY A 470 -1.78 -24.96 -22.85
C GLY A 470 -0.63 -24.29 -23.58
N ASN A 471 -0.75 -23.01 -23.90
CA ASN A 471 0.41 -22.26 -24.40
C ASN A 471 0.67 -21.16 -23.38
N ASP A 472 1.45 -21.49 -22.36
CA ASP A 472 1.54 -20.73 -21.13
C ASP A 472 2.57 -19.62 -21.22
N THR A 473 2.45 -18.66 -20.31
CA THR A 473 3.50 -17.68 -20.05
C THR A 473 3.86 -17.78 -18.58
N ILE A 474 5.10 -18.17 -18.31
CA ILE A 474 5.60 -18.43 -16.97
C ILE A 474 6.83 -17.57 -16.71
N LEU A 475 6.75 -16.74 -15.67
CA LEU A 475 7.79 -15.84 -15.21
C LEU A 475 8.25 -16.30 -13.82
N GLY A 476 9.53 -16.61 -13.65
CA GLY A 476 10.13 -16.95 -12.35
C GLY A 476 10.10 -15.75 -11.41
N GLY A 477 10.89 -14.74 -11.74
CA GLY A 477 10.95 -13.50 -11.00
C GLY A 477 12.30 -13.35 -10.29
N GLU A 478 12.28 -12.86 -9.05
CA GLU A 478 13.48 -12.79 -8.23
C GLU A 478 13.76 -14.12 -7.54
N GLY A 479 14.96 -14.68 -7.76
CA GLY A 479 15.50 -15.79 -7.00
C GLY A 479 15.90 -16.99 -7.86
N ASN A 480 15.95 -18.18 -7.28
CA ASN A 480 16.37 -19.38 -8.02
C ASN A 480 15.18 -20.30 -8.23
N ASP A 481 14.56 -20.21 -9.39
CA ASP A 481 13.25 -20.79 -9.65
C ASP A 481 13.33 -22.11 -10.40
N LYS A 482 12.27 -22.90 -10.27
CA LYS A 482 12.03 -24.11 -11.04
C LYS A 482 10.80 -23.91 -11.89
N ILE A 483 11.00 -23.84 -13.20
CA ILE A 483 9.97 -23.54 -14.18
C ILE A 483 9.79 -24.73 -15.13
N LYS A 484 8.54 -25.14 -15.33
CA LYS A 484 8.16 -26.22 -16.24
C LYS A 484 6.95 -25.82 -17.08
N GLY A 485 7.09 -25.79 -18.40
CA GLY A 485 5.98 -25.54 -19.34
C GLY A 485 5.04 -26.74 -19.43
N ASP A 486 5.61 -27.92 -19.61
CA ASP A 486 4.91 -29.18 -19.91
C ASP A 486 4.38 -29.23 -21.36
N ALA A 487 3.08 -29.36 -21.62
CA ALA A 487 2.56 -29.59 -22.96
C ALA A 487 2.04 -28.31 -23.62
N GLY A 488 2.62 -27.96 -24.75
CA GLY A 488 2.17 -26.92 -25.66
C GLY A 488 3.31 -25.98 -26.06
N ASN A 489 3.01 -24.74 -26.42
CA ASN A 489 4.05 -23.81 -26.90
C ASN A 489 4.22 -22.69 -25.90
N ASP A 490 5.15 -22.89 -24.98
CA ASP A 490 5.26 -22.09 -23.77
C ASP A 490 6.27 -20.96 -23.91
N ARG A 491 6.09 -19.94 -23.08
CA ARG A 491 6.99 -18.80 -22.93
C ARG A 491 7.53 -18.79 -21.52
N LEU A 492 8.81 -19.09 -21.36
CA LEU A 492 9.45 -19.26 -20.06
C LEU A 492 10.53 -18.20 -19.86
N THR A 493 10.46 -17.47 -18.76
CA THR A 493 11.46 -16.46 -18.35
C THR A 493 11.85 -16.73 -16.91
N GLY A 494 13.14 -16.99 -16.65
CA GLY A 494 13.66 -17.10 -15.28
C GLY A 494 13.69 -15.75 -14.56
N SER A 495 14.24 -14.74 -15.24
CA SER A 495 14.50 -13.39 -14.74
C SER A 495 15.80 -13.32 -13.93
N THR A 496 15.80 -12.96 -12.65
CA THR A 496 17.05 -12.78 -11.91
C THR A 496 17.33 -13.96 -11.01
N GLY A 497 18.51 -14.56 -11.14
CA GLY A 497 19.02 -15.63 -10.29
C GLY A 497 19.39 -16.85 -11.12
N ASN A 498 19.56 -18.01 -10.50
CA ASN A 498 19.98 -19.22 -11.22
C ASN A 498 18.80 -20.15 -11.40
N ASP A 499 18.11 -19.99 -12.53
CA ASP A 499 16.83 -20.68 -12.75
C ASP A 499 17.00 -22.02 -13.45
N ARG A 500 16.03 -22.90 -13.24
CA ARG A 500 15.91 -24.18 -13.95
C ARG A 500 14.67 -24.16 -14.82
N LEU A 501 14.85 -24.09 -16.13
CA LEU A 501 13.79 -24.00 -17.13
C LEU A 501 13.63 -25.34 -17.87
N THR A 502 12.40 -25.84 -17.95
CA THR A 502 12.04 -27.07 -18.66
C THR A 502 10.87 -26.76 -19.59
N GLY A 503 11.06 -26.89 -20.90
CA GLY A 503 10.03 -26.59 -21.90
C GLY A 503 8.92 -27.64 -21.87
N GLY A 504 9.29 -28.88 -22.18
CA GLY A 504 8.39 -30.01 -22.35
C GLY A 504 8.08 -30.28 -23.81
N ASP A 505 6.83 -30.65 -24.10
CA ASP A 505 6.37 -31.02 -25.44
C ASP A 505 5.86 -29.79 -26.19
N GLY A 506 6.44 -29.45 -27.34
CA GLY A 506 5.92 -28.41 -28.24
C GLY A 506 6.99 -27.38 -28.57
N LYS A 507 6.61 -26.20 -29.11
CA LYS A 507 7.59 -25.20 -29.59
C LYS A 507 7.80 -24.13 -28.54
N ASP A 508 8.76 -24.34 -27.66
CA ASP A 508 8.93 -23.47 -26.51
C ASP A 508 9.87 -22.31 -26.77
N ARG A 509 9.68 -21.26 -25.97
CA ARG A 509 10.44 -20.02 -26.05
C ARG A 509 11.02 -19.70 -24.68
N PHE A 510 12.33 -19.87 -24.56
CA PHE A 510 13.10 -19.44 -23.40
C PHE A 510 13.55 -18.00 -23.63
N ILE A 511 13.00 -17.07 -22.84
CA ILE A 511 13.09 -15.63 -23.08
C ILE A 511 14.02 -14.98 -22.05
N PHE A 512 14.96 -14.19 -22.55
CA PHE A 512 15.87 -13.37 -21.75
C PHE A 512 15.71 -11.91 -22.20
N ASP A 513 14.76 -11.20 -21.59
CA ASP A 513 14.41 -9.82 -21.91
C ASP A 513 14.75 -8.89 -20.73
N HIS A 514 16.02 -8.44 -20.68
CA HIS A 514 16.53 -7.63 -19.56
C HIS A 514 16.54 -6.13 -19.89
N GLY A 515 16.37 -5.76 -21.17
CA GLY A 515 16.56 -4.39 -21.67
C GLY A 515 17.96 -3.79 -21.44
N LYS A 516 18.90 -4.54 -20.82
CA LYS A 516 20.22 -4.12 -20.34
C LYS A 516 21.23 -5.27 -20.50
N ALA A 517 22.51 -4.98 -20.27
CA ALA A 517 23.53 -6.03 -20.27
C ALA A 517 23.35 -6.94 -19.04
N PHE A 518 23.53 -8.26 -19.22
CA PHE A 518 23.48 -9.22 -18.12
C PHE A 518 24.41 -8.80 -16.97
N ALA A 519 23.83 -8.64 -15.78
CA ALA A 519 24.54 -8.40 -14.53
C ALA A 519 24.78 -9.74 -13.81
N THR A 520 25.75 -9.78 -12.90
CA THR A 520 25.98 -10.97 -12.06
C THR A 520 24.77 -11.32 -11.17
N SER A 521 23.92 -10.33 -10.88
CA SER A 521 22.64 -10.51 -10.17
C SER A 521 21.60 -11.23 -10.99
N ASP A 522 21.70 -11.21 -12.33
CA ASP A 522 20.75 -11.90 -13.21
C ASP A 522 21.00 -13.43 -13.18
N GLY A 523 22.15 -13.87 -12.63
CA GLY A 523 22.49 -15.27 -12.42
C GLY A 523 22.73 -16.09 -13.70
N ASN A 524 22.72 -17.42 -13.57
CA ASN A 524 23.02 -18.36 -14.66
C ASN A 524 21.91 -19.42 -14.78
N ASP A 525 21.10 -19.29 -15.82
CA ASP A 525 19.97 -20.18 -16.03
C ASP A 525 20.37 -21.52 -16.64
N ARG A 526 19.54 -22.52 -16.41
CA ARG A 526 19.71 -23.88 -16.92
C ARG A 526 18.45 -24.35 -17.64
N ILE A 527 18.53 -24.47 -18.96
CA ILE A 527 17.50 -25.11 -19.79
C ILE A 527 17.76 -26.61 -19.83
N THR A 528 16.76 -27.43 -19.53
CA THR A 528 17.00 -28.83 -19.14
C THR A 528 16.66 -29.87 -20.21
N ASP A 529 15.89 -29.48 -21.22
CA ASP A 529 15.31 -30.39 -22.22
C ASP A 529 15.19 -29.77 -23.63
N PHE A 530 15.97 -28.72 -23.93
CA PHE A 530 15.90 -27.98 -25.18
C PHE A 530 15.87 -28.87 -26.45
N GLU A 531 14.77 -28.81 -27.21
CA GLU A 531 14.58 -29.55 -28.45
C GLU A 531 15.03 -28.73 -29.68
N LYS A 532 16.11 -29.17 -30.31
CA LYS A 532 16.70 -28.51 -31.49
C LYS A 532 15.72 -28.42 -32.66
N GLY A 533 15.62 -27.23 -33.27
CA GLY A 533 14.76 -26.98 -34.43
C GLY A 533 13.29 -26.77 -34.09
N ILE A 534 12.88 -27.11 -32.87
CA ILE A 534 11.54 -26.93 -32.33
C ILE A 534 11.56 -25.69 -31.42
N ASP A 535 12.38 -25.72 -30.39
CA ASP A 535 12.49 -24.66 -29.39
C ASP A 535 13.29 -23.45 -29.88
N LYS A 536 13.11 -22.35 -29.15
CA LYS A 536 13.78 -21.07 -29.41
C LYS A 536 14.32 -20.45 -28.13
N ILE A 537 15.54 -19.96 -28.20
CA ILE A 537 16.08 -18.99 -27.24
C ILE A 537 15.82 -17.59 -27.78
N VAL A 538 15.22 -16.71 -27.00
CA VAL A 538 14.80 -15.37 -27.41
C VAL A 538 15.58 -14.31 -26.63
N LEU A 539 16.20 -13.37 -27.35
CA LEU A 539 16.88 -12.20 -26.79
C LEU A 539 16.22 -10.92 -27.32
N ASP A 540 16.00 -9.92 -26.46
CA ASP A 540 15.46 -8.61 -26.87
C ASP A 540 16.54 -7.65 -27.41
N ARG A 541 16.08 -6.57 -28.06
CA ARG A 541 16.92 -5.58 -28.73
C ARG A 541 17.75 -4.73 -27.76
N GLY A 542 17.19 -4.36 -26.62
CA GLY A 542 17.84 -3.57 -25.57
C GLY A 542 18.99 -4.34 -24.94
N THR A 543 18.74 -5.58 -24.51
CA THR A 543 19.77 -6.51 -24.04
C THR A 543 20.85 -6.69 -25.11
N PHE A 544 20.45 -6.95 -26.35
CA PHE A 544 21.39 -7.08 -27.47
C PHE A 544 22.22 -5.80 -27.72
N THR A 545 21.68 -4.61 -27.43
CA THR A 545 22.35 -3.32 -27.65
C THR A 545 23.29 -2.96 -26.50
N ALA A 546 22.86 -3.12 -25.25
CA ALA A 546 23.64 -2.84 -24.05
C ALA A 546 24.87 -3.76 -23.93
N LEU A 547 24.75 -5.01 -24.39
CA LEU A 547 25.85 -5.98 -24.46
C LEU A 547 27.00 -5.57 -25.40
N ARG A 548 26.89 -4.48 -26.18
CA ARG A 548 27.97 -4.01 -27.09
C ARG A 548 29.10 -3.23 -26.43
N GLN A 549 28.98 -2.81 -25.16
CA GLN A 549 29.83 -1.74 -24.59
C GLN A 549 30.92 -2.17 -23.58
N GLN A 550 31.11 -3.45 -23.26
CA GLN A 550 32.03 -3.88 -22.18
C GLN A 550 32.92 -5.10 -22.55
N ILE A 551 34.26 -4.96 -22.36
CA ILE A 551 35.29 -5.99 -21.99
C ILE A 551 36.30 -6.52 -23.07
N SER A 552 37.51 -6.91 -22.59
CA SER A 552 38.70 -7.46 -23.28
C SER A 552 38.92 -8.99 -23.06
N PHE A 553 39.54 -9.75 -24.00
CA PHE A 553 39.55 -11.25 -24.02
C PHE A 553 40.93 -11.95 -24.27
N ALA A 554 41.03 -13.26 -23.92
CA ALA A 554 42.16 -14.22 -24.14
C ALA A 554 41.68 -15.58 -24.75
N SER A 555 42.56 -16.41 -25.37
CA SER A 555 42.23 -17.50 -26.35
C SER A 555 41.75 -18.89 -25.83
N VAL A 556 40.82 -19.59 -26.54
CA VAL A 556 40.26 -20.95 -26.25
C VAL A 556 39.89 -21.73 -27.53
N GLN A 557 40.04 -23.06 -27.57
CA GLN A 557 39.68 -23.97 -28.69
C GLN A 557 38.25 -24.58 -28.56
N GLY A 558 37.60 -24.91 -29.69
CA GLY A 558 36.37 -25.73 -29.73
C GLY A 558 35.04 -25.01 -30.04
N VAL A 559 35.12 -23.73 -30.44
CA VAL A 559 33.95 -22.86 -30.64
C VAL A 559 33.27 -23.07 -32.00
N ALA A 560 31.94 -23.27 -32.01
CA ALA A 560 31.11 -23.21 -33.21
C ALA A 560 30.52 -21.79 -33.35
N ALA A 561 31.12 -20.95 -34.19
CA ALA A 561 30.58 -19.63 -34.48
C ALA A 561 29.43 -19.75 -35.51
N ALA A 562 28.21 -19.35 -35.15
CA ALA A 562 27.15 -19.09 -36.12
C ALA A 562 27.52 -17.83 -36.95
N LYS A 563 28.17 -18.02 -38.09
CA LYS A 563 28.56 -16.91 -38.98
C LYS A 563 27.32 -16.34 -39.67
N SER A 564 26.75 -15.30 -39.08
CA SER A 564 26.15 -14.21 -39.86
C SER A 564 26.76 -12.91 -39.35
N ASN A 565 26.62 -11.83 -40.11
CA ASN A 565 27.51 -10.67 -40.09
C ASN A 565 27.17 -9.72 -38.91
N ARG A 566 26.68 -10.25 -37.78
CA ARG A 566 26.11 -9.57 -36.61
C ARG A 566 26.36 -10.43 -35.36
N ALA A 567 26.74 -9.80 -34.24
CA ALA A 567 27.18 -10.33 -32.94
C ALA A 567 26.90 -11.84 -32.63
N LEU A 568 27.95 -12.52 -32.13
CA LEU A 568 27.97 -13.97 -31.97
C LEU A 568 27.67 -14.40 -30.53
N VAL A 569 26.44 -14.87 -30.29
CA VAL A 569 26.18 -15.81 -29.20
C VAL A 569 26.99 -17.08 -29.50
N THR A 570 27.87 -17.43 -28.58
CA THR A 570 28.87 -18.49 -28.70
C THR A 570 28.50 -19.66 -27.79
N TYR A 571 28.21 -20.81 -28.40
CA TYR A 571 27.91 -22.04 -27.68
C TYR A 571 29.18 -22.89 -27.48
N VAL A 572 29.50 -23.22 -26.22
CA VAL A 572 30.61 -24.09 -25.83
C VAL A 572 30.11 -25.52 -25.65
N ARG A 573 30.45 -26.36 -26.63
CA ARG A 573 29.92 -27.72 -26.76
C ARG A 573 30.23 -28.64 -25.58
N SER A 574 31.44 -28.57 -25.03
CA SER A 574 31.87 -29.48 -23.96
C SER A 574 31.18 -29.20 -22.62
N THR A 575 30.58 -28.02 -22.47
CA THR A 575 29.98 -27.57 -21.21
C THR A 575 28.51 -27.22 -21.33
N GLY A 576 27.93 -27.22 -22.54
CA GLY A 576 26.55 -26.80 -22.78
C GLY A 576 26.32 -25.30 -22.58
N ARG A 577 27.39 -24.49 -22.49
CA ARG A 577 27.30 -23.10 -22.05
C ARG A 577 27.18 -22.11 -23.21
N LEU A 578 26.26 -21.15 -23.09
CA LEU A 578 26.16 -20.02 -24.00
C LEU A 578 26.86 -18.80 -23.39
N TYR A 579 27.77 -18.23 -24.19
CA TYR A 579 28.50 -17.01 -23.90
C TYR A 579 28.23 -15.98 -25.00
N TYR A 580 28.50 -14.71 -24.76
CA TYR A 580 28.41 -13.66 -25.78
C TYR A 580 29.81 -13.20 -26.25
N ASN A 581 30.03 -13.02 -27.57
CA ASN A 581 31.30 -12.59 -28.18
C ASN A 581 31.11 -11.35 -29.09
N GLN A 582 31.78 -10.24 -28.74
CA GLN A 582 31.70 -8.94 -29.42
C GLN A 582 32.34 -8.91 -30.83
N ASN A 583 33.35 -9.76 -31.12
CA ASN A 583 34.23 -9.58 -32.29
C ASN A 583 34.23 -10.75 -33.29
N GLY A 584 33.48 -11.81 -33.01
CA GLY A 584 33.39 -12.99 -33.88
C GLY A 584 34.72 -13.72 -34.14
N ASN A 585 35.76 -13.44 -33.35
CA ASN A 585 37.05 -14.11 -33.44
C ASN A 585 37.06 -15.40 -32.60
N ALA A 586 37.75 -16.43 -33.09
CA ALA A 586 37.89 -17.76 -32.49
C ALA A 586 38.82 -17.83 -31.26
N ALA A 587 39.32 -16.68 -30.78
CA ALA A 587 40.26 -16.60 -29.67
C ALA A 587 39.54 -16.29 -28.34
N GLY A 588 38.86 -17.29 -27.78
CA GLY A 588 38.56 -17.49 -26.35
C GLY A 588 37.79 -16.48 -25.50
N PHE A 589 37.47 -16.93 -24.28
CA PHE A 589 36.55 -16.31 -23.32
C PHE A 589 37.32 -15.50 -22.26
N GLY A 590 37.43 -14.18 -22.46
CA GLY A 590 37.48 -13.17 -21.39
C GLY A 590 36.20 -13.14 -20.53
N SER A 591 36.09 -12.19 -19.60
CA SER A 591 35.06 -12.11 -18.55
C SER A 591 33.63 -11.76 -19.04
N GLY A 592 33.22 -12.24 -20.21
CA GLY A 592 31.83 -12.20 -20.66
C GLY A 592 30.97 -13.14 -19.83
N GLY A 593 29.84 -12.64 -19.34
CA GLY A 593 28.91 -13.38 -18.48
C GLY A 593 28.38 -14.63 -19.18
N LEU A 594 28.57 -15.78 -18.53
CA LEU A 594 27.72 -16.95 -18.75
C LEU A 594 26.29 -16.52 -18.42
N PHE A 595 25.32 -16.83 -19.27
CA PHE A 595 23.92 -16.50 -19.00
C PHE A 595 22.99 -17.71 -19.11
N VAL A 596 23.38 -18.76 -19.86
CA VAL A 596 22.60 -20.01 -19.98
C VAL A 596 23.51 -21.24 -20.07
N THR A 597 23.08 -22.31 -19.42
CA THR A 597 23.54 -23.69 -19.64
C THR A 597 22.41 -24.53 -20.22
N ILE A 598 22.66 -25.31 -21.27
CA ILE A 598 21.69 -26.23 -21.88
C ILE A 598 22.11 -27.67 -21.60
N ASP A 599 21.21 -28.45 -21.01
CA ASP A 599 21.39 -29.89 -20.83
C ASP A 599 20.99 -30.66 -22.09
N GLY A 600 21.60 -31.84 -22.29
CA GLY A 600 21.07 -32.81 -23.25
C GLY A 600 21.31 -32.52 -24.75
N ALA A 601 21.98 -31.42 -25.13
CA ALA A 601 22.37 -31.12 -26.52
C ALA A 601 23.47 -32.05 -27.10
N ASN A 602 23.49 -33.32 -26.69
CA ASN A 602 24.42 -34.37 -27.04
C ASN A 602 23.90 -35.26 -28.20
N SER A 603 23.26 -34.67 -29.22
CA SER A 603 23.11 -35.38 -30.50
C SER A 603 24.33 -35.10 -31.39
N SER A 604 24.75 -36.11 -32.16
CA SER A 604 26.09 -36.27 -32.75
C SER A 604 26.72 -35.13 -33.58
N ASP A 605 26.03 -34.00 -33.79
CA ASP A 605 26.58 -32.78 -34.41
C ASP A 605 26.67 -31.54 -33.49
N GLY A 606 25.98 -31.51 -32.34
CA GLY A 606 26.14 -30.56 -31.22
C GLY A 606 26.16 -29.07 -31.56
N ARG A 607 25.44 -28.62 -32.60
CA ARG A 607 25.43 -27.21 -33.06
C ARG A 607 24.03 -26.60 -32.98
N LEU A 608 23.87 -25.53 -32.20
CA LEU A 608 22.76 -24.58 -32.35
C LEU A 608 22.90 -23.82 -33.67
N THR A 609 21.78 -23.59 -34.36
CA THR A 609 21.71 -22.81 -35.60
C THR A 609 21.21 -21.40 -35.34
N ALA A 610 21.39 -20.49 -36.30
CA ALA A 610 20.80 -19.15 -36.22
C ALA A 610 19.26 -19.16 -36.17
N SER A 611 18.62 -20.27 -36.57
CA SER A 611 17.17 -20.45 -36.42
C SER A 611 16.75 -20.90 -35.02
N ASP A 612 17.66 -21.37 -34.18
CA ASP A 612 17.39 -21.78 -32.80
C ASP A 612 17.50 -20.61 -31.81
N VAL A 613 18.18 -19.54 -32.21
CA VAL A 613 18.33 -18.30 -31.43
C VAL A 613 17.66 -17.15 -32.16
N LEU A 614 16.56 -16.65 -31.62
CA LEU A 614 15.83 -15.51 -32.15
C LEU A 614 16.28 -14.21 -31.47
N THR A 615 16.50 -13.17 -32.27
CA THR A 615 16.62 -11.80 -31.79
C THR A 615 15.33 -11.06 -32.14
N GLN A 616 14.58 -10.61 -31.15
CA GLN A 616 13.46 -9.70 -31.38
C GLN A 616 13.99 -8.28 -31.67
N ARG A 617 13.37 -7.61 -32.63
CA ARG A 617 13.84 -6.32 -33.18
C ARG A 617 13.32 -5.12 -32.44
#